data_AF-A0A7V3HC24-F1
#
_entry.id   AF-A0A7V3HC24-F1
#
_cell.length_a   1.000
_cell.length_b   1.000
_cell.length_c   1.000
_cell.angle_alpha   90.00
_cell.angle_beta   90.00
_cell.angle_gamma   90.00
#
_symmetry.space_group_name_H-M   'P 1'
#
loop_
_entity.id
_entity.type
_entity.pdbx_description
1 polymer ?
#
loop_
_entity_poly.entity_id
_entity_poly.type
_entity_poly.pdbx_seq_one_letter_code
_entity_poly.pdbx_strand_id
1 'polypeptide(L)'
;TFDLPIAHGEGKFIVKNKKTLKDIISNNLNVLSYIENPNGSIMDIAGLCNKDGNIFGLMPHPERNFFSLTSGKKNKNELEIGYYIFKNAVDYVR
;
A
#
# COMPACT_ATOMS: atom_id res chain seq x y z
N THR A 1 10.82 -2.07 6.60
CA THR A 1 9.47 -2.65 6.66
C THR A 1 8.67 -1.87 7.67
N PHE A 2 7.33 -1.88 7.58
CA PHE A 2 6.42 -1.13 8.46
C PHE A 2 5.07 -1.85 8.52
N ASP A 3 4.25 -1.52 9.52
CA ASP A 3 2.93 -2.12 9.70
C ASP A 3 1.83 -1.19 9.21
N LEU A 4 0.82 -1.74 8.55
CA LEU A 4 -0.40 -1.04 8.16
C LEU A 4 -1.64 -1.86 8.54
N PRO A 5 -2.73 -1.21 8.99
CA PRO A 5 -4.00 -1.87 9.24
C PRO A 5 -4.56 -2.52 7.97
N ILE A 6 -5.10 -3.73 8.12
CA ILE A 6 -5.76 -4.50 7.07
C ILE A 6 -7.20 -4.78 7.50
N ALA A 7 -8.17 -4.49 6.63
CA ALA A 7 -9.59 -4.69 6.93
C ALA A 7 -10.41 -4.89 5.64
N HIS A 8 -10.21 -6.01 4.95
CA HIS A 8 -10.90 -6.33 3.70
C HIS A 8 -11.32 -7.81 3.61
N GLY A 9 -12.47 -8.09 2.98
CA GLY A 9 -12.90 -9.45 2.60
C GLY A 9 -12.48 -9.85 1.19
N GLU A 10 -12.25 -8.87 0.31
CA GLU A 10 -12.06 -9.08 -1.14
C GLU A 10 -10.77 -8.41 -1.66
N GLY A 11 -9.70 -8.39 -0.84
CA GLY A 11 -8.45 -7.69 -1.16
C GLY A 11 -7.44 -8.46 -2.02
N LYS A 12 -7.75 -9.68 -2.46
CA LYS A 12 -6.81 -10.55 -3.18
C LYS A 12 -6.49 -10.00 -4.57
N PHE A 13 -5.25 -9.58 -4.79
CA PHE A 13 -4.78 -9.19 -6.11
C PHE A 13 -4.65 -10.41 -7.04
N ILE A 14 -5.34 -10.34 -8.17
CA ILE A 14 -5.31 -11.35 -9.24
C ILE A 14 -5.04 -10.69 -10.58
N VAL A 15 -4.41 -11.43 -11.50
CA VAL A 15 -4.19 -10.97 -12.87
C VAL A 15 -4.90 -11.90 -13.86
N LYS A 16 -5.38 -11.32 -14.96
CA LYS A 16 -6.06 -12.10 -16.02
C LYS A 16 -5.11 -13.06 -16.74
N ASN A 17 -3.84 -12.69 -16.93
CA ASN A 17 -2.87 -13.49 -17.67
C ASN A 17 -1.42 -13.18 -17.27
N LYS A 18 -0.49 -14.05 -17.69
CA LYS A 18 0.95 -13.92 -17.41
C LYS A 18 1.59 -12.69 -18.06
N LYS A 19 1.04 -12.17 -19.16
CA LYS A 19 1.55 -10.96 -19.81
C LYS A 19 1.36 -9.75 -18.91
N THR A 20 0.17 -9.57 -18.34
CA THR A 20 -0.11 -8.50 -17.37
C THR A 20 0.84 -8.53 -16.17
N LEU A 21 1.10 -9.72 -15.61
CA LEU A 21 2.05 -9.84 -14.49
C LEU A 21 3.48 -9.48 -14.91
N LYS A 22 3.94 -9.93 -16.08
CA LYS A 22 5.25 -9.57 -16.62
C LYS A 22 5.37 -8.07 -16.84
N ASP A 23 4.32 -7.42 -17.35
CA ASP A 23 4.29 -5.98 -17.57
C ASP A 23 4.37 -5.21 -16.24
N ILE A 24 3.65 -5.66 -15.20
CA ILE A 24 3.73 -5.07 -13.86
C ILE A 24 5.16 -5.13 -13.31
N ILE A 25 5.81 -6.29 -13.41
CA ILE A 25 7.17 -6.49 -12.88
C ILE A 25 8.21 -5.71 -13.70
N SER A 26 8.15 -5.79 -15.04
CA SER A 26 9.14 -5.15 -15.91
C SER A 26 9.09 -3.63 -15.86
N ASN A 27 7.92 -3.06 -15.57
CA ASN A 27 7.73 -1.61 -15.41
C ASN A 27 7.85 -1.16 -13.93
N ASN A 28 8.27 -2.03 -13.00
CA ASN A 28 8.40 -1.74 -11.56
C ASN A 28 7.12 -1.12 -10.94
N LEU A 29 5.95 -1.60 -11.36
CA LEU A 29 4.66 -1.05 -10.89
C LEU A 29 4.24 -1.60 -9.53
N ASN A 30 4.88 -2.68 -9.05
CA ASN A 30 4.71 -3.18 -7.69
C ASN A 30 5.52 -2.34 -6.70
N VAL A 31 4.82 -1.49 -5.95
CA VAL A 31 5.45 -0.53 -5.02
C VAL A 31 5.28 -0.93 -3.56
N LEU A 32 4.40 -1.88 -3.26
CA LEU A 32 4.25 -2.42 -1.92
C LEU A 32 3.86 -3.90 -1.94
N SER A 33 4.61 -4.70 -1.20
CA SER A 33 4.33 -6.13 -0.99
C SER A 33 4.14 -6.45 0.49
N TYR A 34 3.26 -7.41 0.77
CA TYR A 34 3.15 -8.02 2.08
C TYR A 34 4.40 -8.87 2.39
N ILE A 35 4.80 -8.90 3.66
CA ILE A 35 5.76 -9.87 4.17
C ILE A 35 5.03 -11.18 4.46
N GLU A 36 3.93 -11.09 5.20
CA GLU A 36 3.01 -12.18 5.47
C GLU A 36 1.70 -11.89 4.75
N ASN A 37 1.50 -12.57 3.61
CA ASN A 37 0.40 -12.28 2.70
C ASN A 37 -0.96 -12.72 3.28
N PRO A 38 -1.84 -11.78 3.66
CA PRO A 38 -3.05 -12.08 4.42
C PRO A 38 -4.21 -12.53 3.51
N ASN A 39 -4.13 -12.28 2.21
CA ASN A 39 -5.24 -12.45 1.27
C ASN A 39 -4.88 -13.35 0.06
N GLY A 40 -3.67 -13.90 0.02
CA GLY A 40 -3.19 -14.77 -1.05
C GLY A 40 -2.97 -14.04 -2.38
N SER A 41 -2.70 -12.74 -2.35
CA SER A 41 -2.39 -11.94 -3.53
C SER A 41 -1.21 -12.53 -4.31
N ILE A 42 -1.29 -12.48 -5.64
CA ILE A 42 -0.18 -12.92 -6.51
C ILE A 42 1.07 -12.07 -6.21
N MET A 43 2.23 -12.71 -6.01
CA MET A 43 3.51 -12.05 -5.70
C MET A 43 3.45 -11.16 -4.45
N ASP A 44 2.55 -11.47 -3.52
CA ASP A 44 2.34 -10.72 -2.28
C ASP A 44 2.03 -9.24 -2.51
N ILE A 45 1.52 -8.88 -3.69
CA ILE A 45 1.24 -7.48 -4.07
C ILE A 45 0.16 -6.90 -3.15
N ALA A 46 0.51 -5.82 -2.46
CA ALA A 46 -0.39 -5.03 -1.61
C ALA A 46 -0.77 -3.69 -2.25
N GLY A 47 0.09 -3.15 -3.12
CA GLY A 47 -0.15 -1.89 -3.80
C GLY A 47 0.61 -1.73 -5.13
N LEU A 48 -0.05 -1.10 -6.09
CA LEU A 48 0.45 -0.84 -7.44
C LEU A 48 0.40 0.64 -7.77
N CYS A 49 1.40 1.13 -8.51
CA CYS A 49 1.37 2.46 -9.10
C CYS A 49 1.18 2.39 -10.62
N ASN A 50 0.62 3.42 -11.23
CA ASN A 50 0.67 3.57 -12.69
C ASN A 50 2.09 3.94 -13.16
N LYS A 51 2.31 3.90 -14.48
CA LYS A 51 3.62 4.21 -15.07
C LYS A 51 4.10 5.63 -14.80
N ASP A 52 3.19 6.59 -14.67
CA ASP A 52 3.51 8.00 -14.43
C ASP A 52 3.74 8.31 -12.95
N GLY A 53 3.52 7.34 -12.05
CA GLY A 53 3.80 7.50 -10.62
C GLY A 53 2.76 8.30 -9.83
N ASN A 54 1.67 8.73 -10.46
CA ASN A 54 0.68 9.65 -9.90
C ASN A 54 -0.65 9.02 -9.51
N ILE A 55 -0.85 7.72 -9.78
CA ILE A 55 -2.01 6.95 -9.34
C ILE A 55 -1.49 5.74 -8.56
N PHE A 56 -1.72 5.75 -7.25
CA PHE A 56 -1.33 4.67 -6.35
C PHE A 56 -2.57 3.94 -5.82
N GLY A 57 -2.75 2.67 -6.21
CA GLY A 57 -3.75 1.77 -5.66
C GLY A 57 -3.17 0.93 -4.52
N LEU A 58 -3.87 0.84 -3.40
CA LEU A 58 -3.39 0.22 -2.17
C LEU A 58 -4.52 -0.50 -1.44
N MET A 59 -4.25 -1.70 -0.91
CA MET A 59 -5.22 -2.48 -0.12
C MET A 59 -5.15 -2.22 1.40
N PRO A 60 -3.98 -2.12 2.04
CA PRO A 60 -3.88 -1.66 3.42
C PRO A 60 -4.44 -0.25 3.63
N HIS A 61 -4.76 0.10 4.88
CA HIS A 61 -5.40 1.35 5.27
C HIS A 61 -4.42 2.35 5.91
N PRO A 62 -3.62 3.11 5.12
CA PRO A 62 -2.71 4.12 5.65
C PRO A 62 -3.44 5.24 6.39
N GLU A 63 -4.70 5.52 6.05
CA GLU A 63 -5.53 6.53 6.73
C GLU A 63 -5.85 6.15 8.17
N ARG A 64 -5.87 4.84 8.49
CA ARG A 64 -6.04 4.33 9.86
C ARG A 64 -4.73 4.29 10.65
N ASN A 65 -3.61 4.56 9.99
CA ASN A 65 -2.27 4.63 10.57
C ASN A 65 -1.68 6.03 10.37
N PHE A 66 -2.48 7.05 10.67
CA PHE A 66 -2.04 8.44 10.56
C PHE A 66 -1.37 8.91 11.85
N PHE A 67 -2.01 8.62 12.98
CA PHE A 67 -1.48 8.86 14.32
C PHE A 67 -1.25 7.54 15.04
N SER A 68 -0.33 7.57 15.98
CA SER A 68 -0.07 6.46 16.90
C SER A 68 -1.30 6.09 17.75
N LEU A 69 -2.15 7.07 18.10
CA LEU A 69 -3.45 6.84 18.76
C LEU A 69 -4.38 5.96 17.92
N THR A 70 -4.51 6.24 16.62
CA THR A 70 -5.35 5.46 15.70
C THR A 70 -4.75 4.09 15.38
N SER A 71 -3.46 3.92 15.64
CA SER A 71 -2.70 2.68 15.39
C SER A 71 -2.64 1.75 16.61
N GLY A 72 -3.35 2.06 17.69
CA GLY A 72 -3.34 1.26 18.92
C GLY A 72 -2.07 1.39 19.76
N LYS A 73 -1.19 2.37 19.48
CA LYS A 73 0.05 2.60 20.24
C LYS A 73 -0.17 3.56 21.42
N LYS A 74 0.64 3.40 22.47
CA LYS A 74 0.48 4.11 23.76
C LYS A 74 0.85 5.60 23.70
N ASN A 75 1.89 5.98 22.96
CA ASN A 75 2.25 7.39 22.76
C ASN A 75 1.27 8.00 21.78
N LYS A 76 0.41 8.95 22.16
CA LYS A 76 -0.75 9.34 21.35
C LYS A 76 -0.49 10.40 20.26
N ASN A 77 0.69 11.00 20.23
CA ASN A 77 1.00 12.18 19.39
C ASN A 77 2.10 11.95 18.34
N GLU A 78 2.46 10.70 18.06
CA GLU A 78 3.47 10.40 17.05
C GLU A 78 2.81 10.20 15.68
N LEU A 79 3.46 10.72 14.64
CA LEU A 79 3.05 10.55 13.25
C LEU A 79 3.54 9.18 12.76
N GLU A 80 2.66 8.47 12.07
CA GLU A 80 2.90 7.12 11.60
C GLU A 80 3.09 7.09 10.07
N ILE A 81 3.35 5.91 9.48
CA ILE A 81 3.70 5.82 8.05
C ILE A 81 2.59 6.36 7.15
N GLY A 82 1.33 6.24 7.57
CA GLY A 82 0.19 6.81 6.86
C GLY A 82 0.32 8.32 6.64
N TYR A 83 0.75 9.08 7.65
CA TYR A 83 0.98 10.52 7.52
C TYR A 83 1.93 10.84 6.38
N TYR A 84 3.05 10.13 6.28
CA TYR A 84 4.08 10.41 5.27
C TYR A 84 3.61 10.08 3.85
N ILE A 85 2.75 9.07 3.67
CA ILE A 85 2.13 8.77 2.37
C ILE A 85 1.30 9.98 1.90
N PHE A 86 0.45 10.54 2.76
CA PHE A 86 -0.36 11.70 2.40
C PHE A 86 0.46 12.98 2.26
N LYS A 87 1.47 13.19 3.12
CA LYS A 87 2.39 14.32 3.00
C LYS A 87 3.09 14.31 1.63
N ASN A 88 3.59 13.15 1.19
CA ASN A 88 4.22 13.02 -0.12
C ASN A 88 3.26 13.32 -1.27
N ALA A 89 1.99 12.91 -1.17
CA ALA A 89 0.98 13.24 -2.17
C ALA A 89 0.72 14.76 -2.24
N VAL A 90 0.65 15.44 -1.10
CA VAL A 90 0.49 16.91 -1.04
C VAL A 90 1.73 17.62 -1.60
N ASP A 91 2.92 17.16 -1.22
CA ASP A 91 4.18 17.75 -1.68
C ASP A 91 4.40 17.53 -3.18
N TYR A 92 3.88 16.43 -3.76
CA TYR A 92 3.97 16.15 -5.20
C TYR A 92 3.10 17.09 -6.05
N VAL A 93 1.94 17.50 -5.53
CA VAL A 93 0.96 18.34 -6.28
C VAL A 93 1.24 19.83 -6.12
N ARG A 94 1.98 20.23 -5.08
CA ARG A 94 2.38 21.62 -4.81
C ARG A 94 3.54 22.06 -5.70
#